data_AF-A0A6A5UUA0-F1
#
_entry.id   AF-A0A6A5UUA0-F1
#
_cell.length_a   1.000
_cell.length_b   1.000
_cell.length_c   1.000
_cell.angle_alpha   90.00
_cell.angle_beta   90.00
_cell.angle_gamma   90.00
#
_symmetry.space_group_name_H-M   'P 1'
#
loop_
_entity.id
_entity.type
_entity.pdbx_description
1 polymer ?
#
loop_
_entity_poly.entity_id
_entity_poly.type
_entity_poly.pdbx_seq_one_letter_code
_entity_poly.pdbx_strand_id
1 'polypeptide(L)'
;MSSWKSPANNSRIIPDPDQNGSTIRKAFILEAIANLFTIPLITNTRFVLSLLLLHPSDINPASVLFARLFGGIIVGGLTSALLVGATNTRNGIESRRPTYLLLGIGEVLLVPILAIEAAKGGRDAALSTKVALAAMGVLVPPLAWRCYVLFVRPNLLGRYKDVGEADAAAGADVGGSRTKCE
;
A
#
# COMPACT_ATOMS: atom_id res chain seq x y z
N MET A 1 -25.94 -12.79 21.72
CA MET A 1 -26.05 -11.35 22.01
C MET A 1 -25.11 -10.61 21.06
N SER A 2 -25.61 -9.72 20.21
CA SER A 2 -24.78 -8.95 19.27
C SER A 2 -24.02 -7.87 20.03
N SER A 3 -22.72 -8.09 20.27
CA SER A 3 -21.83 -7.09 20.85
C SER A 3 -21.50 -6.06 19.76
N TRP A 4 -22.25 -4.96 19.74
CA TRP A 4 -21.92 -3.81 18.90
C TRP A 4 -20.65 -3.17 19.45
N LYS A 5 -19.52 -3.33 18.76
CA LYS A 5 -18.24 -2.68 19.11
C LYS A 5 -18.23 -1.28 18.52
N SER A 6 -17.96 -0.27 19.35
CA SER A 6 -17.70 1.10 18.88
C SER A 6 -16.35 1.14 18.14
N PRO A 7 -16.24 1.84 16.99
CA PRO A 7 -14.96 2.01 16.27
C PRO A 7 -13.89 2.73 17.11
N ALA A 8 -14.30 3.44 18.16
CA ALA A 8 -13.39 4.10 19.11
C ALA A 8 -12.81 3.14 20.17
N ASN A 9 -13.39 1.95 20.33
CA ASN A 9 -12.97 0.99 21.34
C ASN A 9 -11.81 0.13 20.80
N ASN A 10 -10.59 0.67 20.83
CA ASN A 10 -9.38 -0.11 20.56
C ASN A 10 -9.13 -1.05 21.74
N SER A 11 -9.64 -2.28 21.66
CA SER A 11 -9.21 -3.36 22.54
C SER A 11 -7.68 -3.42 22.52
N ARG A 12 -7.06 -3.57 23.69
CA ARG A 12 -5.62 -3.77 23.78
C ARG A 12 -5.29 -5.02 22.94
N ILE A 13 -4.39 -4.89 21.98
CA ILE A 13 -3.91 -5.99 21.16
C ILE A 13 -2.50 -6.37 21.60
N ILE A 14 -2.18 -7.65 21.53
CA ILE A 14 -0.80 -8.13 21.65
C ILE A 14 -0.36 -8.53 20.24
N PRO A 15 0.57 -7.78 19.62
CA PRO A 15 1.18 -8.17 18.36
C PRO A 15 1.93 -9.50 18.54
N ASP A 16 1.81 -10.39 17.56
CA ASP A 16 2.59 -11.63 17.53
C ASP A 16 4.10 -11.29 17.45
N PRO A 17 4.95 -11.71 18.41
CA PRO A 17 6.38 -11.42 18.39
C PRO A 17 7.10 -12.06 17.19
N ASP A 18 6.63 -13.23 16.72
CA ASP A 18 7.22 -13.96 15.60
C ASP A 18 6.72 -13.42 14.25
N GLN A 19 5.54 -12.80 14.23
CA GLN A 19 4.94 -12.18 13.03
C GLN A 19 4.60 -10.71 13.24
N ASN A 20 5.58 -9.95 13.73
CA ASN A 20 5.45 -8.52 14.02
C ASN A 20 5.31 -7.60 12.78
N GLY A 21 5.39 -8.17 11.57
CA GLY A 21 5.27 -7.45 10.30
C GLY A 21 6.41 -6.46 10.03
N SER A 22 7.56 -6.57 10.69
CA SER A 22 8.69 -5.63 10.57
C SER A 22 9.16 -5.43 9.13
N THR A 23 9.23 -6.50 8.33
CA THR A 23 9.56 -6.45 6.90
C THR A 23 8.58 -5.58 6.12
N ILE A 24 7.27 -5.77 6.36
CA ILE A 24 6.22 -4.99 5.69
C ILE A 24 6.25 -3.53 6.13
N ARG A 25 6.51 -3.26 7.41
CA ARG A 25 6.63 -1.88 7.90
C ARG A 25 7.78 -1.14 7.24
N LYS A 26 8.95 -1.80 7.09
CA LYS A 26 10.09 -1.25 6.37
C LYS A 26 9.75 -1.02 4.90
N ALA A 27 9.08 -1.97 4.25
CA ALA A 27 8.63 -1.81 2.87
C ALA A 27 7.66 -0.63 2.72
N PHE A 28 6.67 -0.49 3.60
CA PHE A 28 5.70 0.62 3.58
C PHE A 28 6.37 1.97 3.77
N ILE A 29 7.35 2.08 4.68
CA ILE A 29 8.12 3.32 4.88
C ILE A 29 8.95 3.63 3.64
N LEU A 30 9.62 2.63 3.05
CA LEU A 30 10.41 2.81 1.85
C LEU A 30 9.54 3.24 0.65
N GLU A 31 8.39 2.60 0.46
CA GLU A 31 7.41 2.95 -0.56
C GLU A 31 6.83 4.36 -0.33
N ALA A 32 6.58 4.74 0.93
CA ALA A 32 6.13 6.08 1.27
C ALA A 32 7.19 7.14 0.90
N ILE A 33 8.45 6.88 1.22
CA ILE A 33 9.57 7.75 0.82
C ILE A 33 9.69 7.82 -0.70
N ALA A 34 9.56 6.69 -1.40
CA ALA A 34 9.57 6.63 -2.85
C ALA A 34 8.47 7.52 -3.46
N ASN A 35 7.26 7.48 -2.89
CA ASN A 35 6.16 8.33 -3.32
C ASN A 35 6.44 9.83 -3.12
N LEU A 36 7.20 10.24 -2.10
CA LEU A 36 7.55 11.66 -1.91
C LEU A 36 8.42 12.22 -3.04
N PHE A 37 9.12 11.39 -3.81
CA PHE A 37 9.81 11.86 -5.02
C PHE A 37 8.84 12.33 -6.12
N THR A 38 7.53 12.11 -5.98
CA THR A 38 6.53 12.71 -6.87
C THR A 38 6.11 14.14 -6.49
N ILE A 39 6.62 14.71 -5.39
CA ILE A 39 6.34 16.11 -5.00
C ILE A 39 6.64 17.12 -6.14
N PRO A 40 7.77 17.02 -6.88
CA PRO A 40 8.03 17.90 -8.02
C PRO A 40 6.96 17.83 -9.12
N LEU A 41 6.24 16.71 -9.26
CA LEU A 41 5.14 16.59 -10.23
C LEU A 41 3.97 17.53 -9.86
N ILE A 42 3.79 17.82 -8.57
CA ILE A 42 2.76 18.75 -8.08
C ILE A 42 3.27 20.19 -8.14
N THR A 43 4.47 20.45 -7.63
CA THR A 43 5.00 21.82 -7.44
C THR A 43 5.59 22.40 -8.73
N ASN A 44 6.22 21.58 -9.56
CA ASN A 44 6.93 21.95 -10.78
C ASN A 44 6.42 21.14 -11.99
N THR A 45 5.11 20.98 -12.11
CA THR A 45 4.45 20.06 -13.05
C THR A 45 4.92 20.22 -14.50
N ARG A 46 5.00 21.45 -15.02
CA ARG A 46 5.40 21.68 -16.42
C ARG A 46 6.82 21.23 -16.70
N PHE A 47 7.73 21.45 -15.76
CA PHE A 47 9.11 21.00 -15.86
C PHE A 47 9.18 19.47 -15.86
N VAL A 48 8.49 18.81 -14.92
CA VAL A 48 8.47 17.34 -14.87
C VAL A 48 7.83 16.74 -16.12
N LEU A 49 6.71 17.30 -16.59
CA LEU A 49 6.08 16.86 -17.84
C LEU A 49 6.99 17.03 -19.06
N SER A 50 7.82 18.08 -19.10
CA SER A 50 8.79 18.27 -20.18
C SER A 50 9.92 17.22 -20.20
N LEU A 51 10.17 16.56 -19.07
CA LEU A 51 11.12 15.44 -18.98
C LEU A 51 10.48 14.09 -19.34
N LEU A 52 9.18 13.95 -19.10
CA LEU A 52 8.45 12.71 -19.31
C LEU A 52 7.90 12.59 -20.73
N LEU A 53 7.24 13.64 -21.20
CA LEU A 53 6.53 13.66 -22.47
C LEU A 53 7.51 13.82 -23.64
N LEU A 54 7.22 13.11 -24.72
CA LEU A 54 8.03 13.17 -25.94
C LEU A 54 7.79 14.47 -26.72
N HIS A 55 6.56 14.99 -26.71
CA HIS A 55 6.18 16.18 -27.47
C HIS A 55 5.77 17.34 -26.55
N PRO A 56 6.36 18.54 -26.71
CA PRO A 56 5.97 19.72 -25.93
C PRO A 56 4.51 20.14 -26.13
N SER A 57 3.91 19.80 -27.28
CA SER A 57 2.49 20.06 -27.59
C SER A 57 1.53 19.35 -26.64
N ASP A 58 1.96 18.27 -25.99
CA ASP A 58 1.15 17.49 -25.06
C ASP A 58 1.07 18.16 -23.68
N ILE A 59 1.89 19.20 -23.44
CA ILE A 59 1.85 20.02 -22.23
C ILE A 59 0.79 21.10 -22.40
N ASN A 60 -0.44 20.79 -21.98
CA ASN A 60 -1.58 21.69 -22.02
C ASN A 60 -2.21 21.80 -20.61
N PRO A 61 -3.18 22.72 -20.40
CA PRO A 61 -3.79 22.89 -19.08
C PRO A 61 -4.42 21.61 -18.52
N ALA A 62 -4.95 20.73 -19.38
CA ALA A 62 -5.57 19.48 -18.95
C ALA A 62 -4.52 18.46 -18.48
N SER A 63 -3.40 18.28 -19.20
CA SER A 63 -2.33 17.37 -18.77
C SER A 63 -1.63 17.86 -17.50
N VAL A 64 -1.49 19.18 -17.32
CA VAL A 64 -0.98 19.77 -16.07
C VAL A 64 -1.93 19.51 -14.90
N LEU A 65 -3.25 19.72 -15.08
CA LEU A 65 -4.23 19.44 -14.04
C LEU A 65 -4.22 17.96 -13.66
N PHE A 66 -4.23 17.08 -14.66
CA PHE A 66 -4.20 15.63 -14.44
C PHE A 66 -2.94 15.20 -13.68
N ALA A 67 -1.76 15.68 -14.07
CA ALA A 67 -0.50 15.36 -13.40
C ALA A 67 -0.49 15.84 -11.93
N ARG A 68 -1.07 17.00 -11.64
CA ARG A 68 -1.20 17.51 -10.26
C ARG A 68 -2.17 16.68 -9.43
N LEU A 69 -3.33 16.33 -9.98
CA LEU A 69 -4.31 15.48 -9.30
C LEU A 69 -3.71 14.10 -9.02
N PHE A 70 -3.05 13.52 -10.01
CA PHE A 70 -2.37 12.24 -9.88
C PHE A 70 -1.27 12.27 -8.81
N GLY A 71 -0.37 13.26 -8.86
CA GLY A 71 0.64 13.45 -7.83
C GLY A 71 0.02 13.69 -6.45
N GLY A 72 -1.06 14.47 -6.36
CA GLY A 72 -1.79 14.72 -5.12
C GLY A 72 -2.42 13.45 -4.52
N ILE A 73 -2.95 12.55 -5.35
CA ILE A 73 -3.47 11.25 -4.90
C ILE A 73 -2.34 10.37 -4.38
N ILE A 74 -1.18 10.36 -5.03
CA ILE A 74 -0.01 9.59 -4.58
C ILE A 74 0.50 10.11 -3.24
N VAL A 75 0.78 11.40 -3.14
CA VAL A 75 1.38 12.01 -1.94
C VAL A 75 0.37 12.10 -0.80
N GLY A 76 -0.87 12.54 -1.08
CA GLY A 76 -1.89 12.74 -0.05
C GLY A 76 -2.63 11.46 0.33
N GLY A 77 -3.00 10.63 -0.65
CA GLY A 77 -3.79 9.42 -0.43
C GLY A 77 -2.93 8.20 -0.14
N LEU A 78 -2.16 7.75 -1.14
CA LEU A 78 -1.44 6.47 -1.07
C LEU A 78 -0.32 6.49 -0.03
N THR A 79 0.45 7.58 0.06
CA THR A 79 1.52 7.72 1.04
C THR A 79 0.97 7.72 2.47
N SER A 80 -0.14 8.42 2.72
CA SER A 80 -0.80 8.40 4.02
C SER A 80 -1.29 7.01 4.40
N ALA A 81 -1.88 6.26 3.46
CA ALA A 81 -2.31 4.88 3.69
C ALA A 81 -1.13 3.94 4.02
N LEU A 82 0.02 4.11 3.37
CA LEU A 82 1.26 3.40 3.69
C LEU A 82 1.77 3.76 5.09
N LEU A 83 1.76 5.03 5.47
CA LEU A 83 2.19 5.44 6.81
C LEU A 83 1.28 4.86 7.92
N VAL A 84 -0.04 4.84 7.70
CA VAL A 84 -0.99 4.23 8.63
C VAL A 84 -0.74 2.72 8.76
N GLY A 85 -0.55 2.02 7.64
CA GLY A 85 -0.29 0.58 7.63
C GLY A 85 1.08 0.20 8.21
N ALA A 86 2.04 1.13 8.27
CA ALA A 86 3.34 0.93 8.90
C ALA A 86 3.26 0.92 10.44
N THR A 87 2.15 1.37 11.02
CA THR A 87 1.95 1.32 12.47
C THR A 87 1.62 -0.10 12.95
N ASN A 88 1.96 -0.40 14.21
CA ASN A 88 1.60 -1.66 14.90
C ASN A 88 0.33 -1.50 15.73
N THR A 89 -0.63 -0.73 15.21
CA THR A 89 -1.97 -0.62 15.79
C THR A 89 -2.89 -1.64 15.12
N ARG A 90 -4.03 -1.96 15.74
CA ARG A 90 -5.05 -2.85 15.16
C ARG A 90 -5.44 -2.38 13.75
N ASN A 91 -5.80 -1.11 13.64
CA ASN A 91 -6.16 -0.47 12.38
C ASN A 91 -4.99 -0.46 11.38
N GLY A 92 -3.76 -0.29 11.86
CA GLY A 92 -2.56 -0.39 11.04
C GLY A 92 -2.38 -1.79 10.43
N ILE A 93 -2.53 -2.85 11.23
CA ILE A 93 -2.38 -4.23 10.75
C ILE A 93 -3.51 -4.59 9.77
N GLU A 94 -4.75 -4.26 10.11
CA GLU A 94 -5.92 -4.52 9.25
C GLU A 94 -5.85 -3.74 7.92
N SER A 95 -5.31 -2.53 7.94
CA SER A 95 -5.20 -1.68 6.73
C SER A 95 -4.10 -2.12 5.76
N ARG A 96 -3.13 -2.96 6.15
CA ARG A 96 -2.03 -3.39 5.26
C ARG A 96 -2.53 -4.08 4.00
N ARG A 97 -3.49 -5.00 4.14
CA ARG A 97 -4.06 -5.76 3.01
C ARG A 97 -4.83 -4.86 2.02
N PRO A 98 -5.81 -4.04 2.44
CA PRO A 98 -6.51 -3.14 1.51
C PRO A 98 -5.58 -2.09 0.91
N THR A 99 -4.58 -1.58 1.65
CA THR A 99 -3.56 -0.68 1.09
C THR A 99 -2.79 -1.35 -0.05
N TYR A 100 -2.29 -2.57 0.14
CA TYR A 100 -1.58 -3.29 -0.92
C TYR A 100 -2.46 -3.67 -2.12
N LEU A 101 -3.75 -3.97 -1.91
CA LEU A 101 -4.68 -4.18 -3.00
C LEU A 101 -4.91 -2.89 -3.80
N LEU A 102 -5.15 -1.75 -3.12
CA LEU A 102 -5.38 -0.47 -3.77
C LEU A 102 -4.18 -0.03 -4.62
N LEU A 103 -2.97 -0.11 -4.05
CA LEU A 103 -1.74 0.21 -4.77
C LEU A 103 -1.50 -0.76 -5.93
N GLY A 104 -1.69 -2.07 -5.69
CA GLY A 104 -1.49 -3.10 -6.70
C GLY A 104 -2.43 -2.95 -7.90
N ILE A 105 -3.70 -2.59 -7.69
CA ILE A 105 -4.64 -2.31 -8.79
C ILE A 105 -4.13 -1.15 -9.65
N GLY A 106 -3.66 -0.06 -9.02
CA GLY A 106 -3.09 1.07 -9.74
C GLY A 106 -1.93 0.66 -10.65
N GLU A 107 -1.01 -0.15 -10.15
CA GLU A 107 0.14 -0.64 -10.92
C GLU A 107 -0.24 -1.64 -12.01
N VAL A 108 -1.18 -2.55 -11.75
CA VAL A 108 -1.70 -3.49 -12.76
C VAL A 108 -2.36 -2.75 -13.93
N LEU A 109 -2.95 -1.58 -13.69
CA LEU A 109 -3.49 -0.73 -14.75
C LEU A 109 -2.41 0.09 -15.45
N LEU A 110 -1.44 0.64 -14.71
CA LEU A 110 -0.39 1.50 -15.26
C LEU A 110 0.68 0.73 -16.07
N VAL A 111 1.10 -0.44 -15.62
CA VAL A 111 2.17 -1.21 -16.28
C VAL A 111 1.82 -1.60 -17.72
N PRO A 112 0.61 -2.11 -18.04
CA PRO A 112 0.21 -2.36 -19.42
C PRO A 112 0.15 -1.09 -20.27
N ILE A 113 -0.31 0.03 -19.72
CA ILE A 113 -0.33 1.31 -20.44
C ILE A 113 1.10 1.72 -20.83
N LEU A 114 2.05 1.63 -19.90
CA LEU A 114 3.46 1.92 -20.17
C LEU A 114 4.08 0.95 -21.18
N ALA A 115 3.71 -0.33 -21.12
CA ALA A 115 4.17 -1.33 -22.08
C ALA A 115 3.65 -1.04 -23.50
N ILE A 116 2.39 -0.61 -23.63
CA ILE A 116 1.81 -0.19 -24.91
C ILE A 116 2.53 1.05 -25.43
N GLU A 117 2.78 2.07 -24.59
CA GLU A 117 3.52 3.27 -24.98
C GLU A 117 4.96 2.95 -25.39
N ALA A 118 5.63 2.04 -24.68
CA ALA A 118 6.96 1.56 -25.05
C ALA A 118 6.95 0.82 -26.39
N ALA A 119 5.92 0.02 -26.66
CA ALA A 119 5.77 -0.76 -27.89
C ALA A 119 5.42 0.09 -29.11
N LYS A 120 4.67 1.20 -28.94
CA LYS A 120 4.35 2.13 -30.03
C LYS A 120 5.61 2.69 -30.68
N GLY A 121 6.54 3.20 -29.87
CA GLY A 121 7.84 3.73 -30.31
C GLY A 121 7.77 4.87 -31.34
N GLY A 122 8.36 6.03 -31.05
CA GLY A 122 8.47 7.13 -32.01
C GLY A 122 7.33 8.16 -31.92
N ARG A 123 6.89 8.73 -33.06
CA ARG A 123 6.04 9.93 -33.13
C ARG A 123 4.64 9.78 -32.53
N ASP A 124 4.11 8.57 -32.47
CA ASP A 124 2.75 8.31 -31.95
C ASP A 124 2.73 7.95 -30.46
N ALA A 125 3.91 7.91 -29.81
CA ALA A 125 4.04 7.63 -28.39
C ALA A 125 4.03 8.94 -27.58
N ALA A 126 3.29 8.94 -26.46
CA ALA A 126 3.26 10.05 -25.52
C ALA A 126 4.57 10.12 -24.70
N LEU A 127 5.19 8.97 -24.45
CA LEU A 127 6.44 8.84 -23.70
C LEU A 127 7.54 8.28 -24.60
N SER A 128 8.79 8.68 -24.34
CA SER A 128 9.92 7.99 -24.96
C SER A 128 10.00 6.54 -24.44
N THR A 129 10.44 5.61 -25.29
CA THR A 129 10.61 4.19 -24.90
C THR A 129 11.51 4.04 -23.66
N LYS A 130 12.55 4.87 -23.53
CA LYS A 130 13.44 4.86 -22.37
C LYS A 130 12.71 5.24 -21.08
N VAL A 131 11.90 6.30 -21.13
CA VAL A 131 11.10 6.75 -19.98
C VAL A 131 10.05 5.71 -19.61
N ALA A 132 9.35 5.13 -20.59
CA ALA A 132 8.34 4.10 -20.35
C ALA A 132 8.95 2.84 -19.71
N LEU A 133 10.09 2.36 -20.22
CA LEU A 133 10.81 1.22 -19.65
C LEU A 133 11.38 1.53 -18.26
N ALA A 134 11.93 2.73 -18.05
CA ALA A 134 12.40 3.14 -16.73
C ALA A 134 11.26 3.19 -15.71
N ALA A 135 10.10 3.74 -16.09
CA ALA A 135 8.90 3.76 -15.25
C ALA A 135 8.40 2.35 -14.92
N MET A 136 8.37 1.43 -15.90
CA MET A 136 8.07 0.02 -15.65
C MET A 136 9.08 -0.62 -14.70
N GLY A 137 10.37 -0.33 -14.86
CA GLY A 137 11.43 -0.84 -13.99
C GLY A 137 11.28 -0.41 -12.52
N VAL A 138 10.62 0.72 -12.27
CA VAL A 138 10.33 1.20 -10.91
C VAL A 138 8.99 0.66 -10.38
N LEU A 139 7.99 0.42 -11.24
CA LEU A 139 6.65 -0.04 -10.84
C LEU A 139 6.53 -1.57 -10.71
N VAL A 140 7.25 -2.34 -11.53
CA VAL A 140 7.14 -3.81 -11.54
C VAL A 140 7.68 -4.44 -10.25
N PRO A 141 8.86 -4.05 -9.70
CA PRO A 141 9.35 -4.62 -8.45
C PRO A 141 8.39 -4.48 -7.26
N PRO A 142 7.84 -3.28 -6.95
CA PRO A 142 6.91 -3.15 -5.84
C PRO A 142 5.58 -3.88 -6.13
N LEU A 143 5.10 -3.92 -7.39
CA LEU A 143 3.95 -4.75 -7.76
C LEU A 143 4.19 -6.24 -7.48
N ALA A 144 5.33 -6.77 -7.92
CA ALA A 144 5.71 -8.17 -7.69
C ALA A 144 5.82 -8.47 -6.19
N TRP A 145 6.40 -7.56 -5.41
CA TRP A 145 6.46 -7.66 -3.96
C TRP A 145 5.07 -7.74 -3.33
N ARG A 146 4.14 -6.88 -3.75
CA ARG A 146 2.76 -6.91 -3.25
C ARG A 146 2.05 -8.22 -3.61
N CYS A 147 2.18 -8.70 -4.83
CA CYS A 147 1.65 -9.99 -5.24
C CYS A 147 2.23 -11.14 -4.38
N TYR A 148 3.53 -11.13 -4.14
CA TYR A 148 4.19 -12.11 -3.28
C TYR A 148 3.62 -12.09 -1.85
N VAL A 149 3.50 -10.91 -1.24
CA VAL A 149 2.96 -10.75 0.12
C VAL A 149 1.49 -11.16 0.18
N LEU A 150 0.67 -10.79 -0.80
CA LEU A 150 -0.77 -11.05 -0.79
C LEU A 150 -1.12 -12.51 -1.05
N PHE A 151 -0.42 -13.17 -1.99
CA PHE A 151 -0.79 -14.51 -2.47
C PHE A 151 0.11 -15.63 -1.95
N VAL A 152 1.39 -15.35 -1.68
CA VAL A 152 2.38 -16.38 -1.29
C VAL A 152 2.69 -16.32 0.20
N ARG A 153 2.83 -15.12 0.77
CA ARG A 153 3.21 -14.94 2.18
C ARG A 153 2.32 -13.94 2.92
N PRO A 154 0.99 -14.20 3.04
CA PRO A 154 0.07 -13.31 3.75
C PRO A 154 0.43 -13.16 5.23
N ASN A 155 1.16 -14.12 5.79
CA ASN A 155 1.74 -14.09 7.14
C ASN A 155 2.62 -12.85 7.39
N LEU A 156 3.24 -12.28 6.35
CA LEU A 156 4.09 -11.09 6.50
C LEU A 156 3.29 -9.82 6.83
N LEU A 157 1.98 -9.80 6.53
CA LEU A 157 1.09 -8.67 6.85
C LEU A 157 0.93 -8.48 8.37
N GLY A 158 1.36 -9.46 9.17
CA GLY A 158 1.33 -9.42 10.62
C GLY A 158 0.02 -9.92 11.21
N ARG A 159 0.11 -10.47 12.41
CA ARG A 159 -1.02 -11.03 13.16
C ARG A 159 -1.06 -10.41 14.55
N TYR A 160 -2.25 -10.33 15.11
CA TYR A 160 -2.47 -9.86 16.48
C TYR A 160 -3.53 -10.73 17.15
N LYS A 161 -3.50 -10.80 18.49
CA LYS A 161 -4.57 -11.37 19.30
C LYS A 161 -5.27 -10.26 20.10
N ASP A 162 -6.60 -10.33 20.19
CA ASP A 162 -7.39 -9.47 21.07
C ASP A 162 -7.22 -9.95 22.52
N VAL A 163 -6.83 -9.07 23.45
CA VAL A 163 -6.56 -9.44 24.86
C VAL A 163 -7.82 -10.02 25.55
N GLY A 164 -9.01 -9.52 25.21
CA GLY A 164 -10.27 -10.03 25.76
C GLY A 164 -10.63 -11.46 25.33
N GLU A 165 -10.02 -11.97 24.26
CA GLU A 165 -10.20 -13.36 23.80
C GLU A 165 -9.11 -14.29 24.38
N ALA A 166 -7.90 -13.74 24.64
CA ALA A 166 -6.84 -14.43 25.36
C ALA A 166 -7.22 -14.71 26.83
N ASP A 167 -7.85 -13.75 27.50
CA ASP A 167 -8.34 -13.93 28.88
C ASP A 167 -9.54 -14.90 28.94
N ALA A 168 -10.41 -14.90 27.92
CA ALA A 168 -11.52 -15.85 27.81
C ALA A 168 -11.05 -17.29 27.52
N ALA A 169 -10.02 -17.46 26.68
CA ALA A 169 -9.40 -18.76 26.41
C ALA A 169 -8.61 -19.29 27.62
N ALA A 170 -7.90 -18.42 28.36
CA ALA A 170 -7.22 -18.79 29.59
C ALA A 170 -8.20 -19.12 30.74
N GLY A 171 -9.35 -18.44 30.79
CA GLY A 171 -10.42 -18.74 31.76
C GLY A 171 -11.18 -20.04 31.49
N ALA A 172 -11.25 -20.49 30.24
CA ALA A 172 -11.90 -21.75 29.87
C ALA A 172 -11.08 -22.99 30.27
N ASP A 173 -9.75 -22.88 30.34
CA ASP A 173 -8.86 -23.99 30.70
C ASP A 173 -8.81 -24.27 32.22
N VAL A 174 -9.28 -23.32 33.04
CA VAL A 174 -9.32 -23.45 34.52
C VAL A 174 -10.64 -24.06 35.02
N GLY A 175 -11.67 -24.20 34.16
CA GLY A 175 -13.01 -24.68 34.53
C GLY A 175 -13.18 -26.21 34.57
N GLY A 176 -12.17 -26.99 34.21
CA GLY A 176 -12.29 -28.44 33.95
C GLY A 176 -11.97 -29.38 35.11
N SER A 177 -11.74 -28.90 36.34
CA SER A 177 -11.46 -29.78 37.48
C SER A 177 -12.00 -29.23 38.80
N ARG A 178 -13.21 -29.66 39.16
CA ARG A 178 -13.65 -29.83 40.56
C ARG A 178 -14.72 -30.91 40.65
N THR A 179 -14.22 -32.14 40.81
CA THR A 179 -14.65 -33.10 41.84
C THR A 179 -16.12 -33.10 42.25
N LYS A 180 -16.86 -34.12 41.77
CA LYS A 180 -17.88 -34.78 42.59
C LYS A 180 -17.15 -35.38 43.81
N CYS A 181 -17.45 -34.86 44.99
CA CYS A 181 -17.26 -35.62 46.23
C CYS A 181 -18.65 -36.09 46.65
N GLU A 182 -18.82 -37.41 46.63
CA GLU A 182 -19.81 -38.14 47.42
C GLU A 182 -19.43 -38.13 48.91
#